data_AF-A0A414W0Z7-F1
#
_entry.id   AF-A0A414W0Z7-F1
#
_cell.length_a   1.000
_cell.length_b   1.000
_cell.length_c   1.000
_cell.angle_alpha   90.00
_cell.angle_beta   90.00
_cell.angle_gamma   90.00
#
_symmetry.space_group_name_H-M   'P 1'
#
loop_
_entity.id
_entity.type
_entity.pdbx_description
1 polymer ?
#
loop_
_entity_poly.entity_id
_entity_poly.type
_entity_poly.pdbx_seq_one_letter_code
_entity_poly.pdbx_strand_id
1 'polypeptide(L)'
;MEFELLITELDQTTIQLDKINFLATRIMSIASEKTKHAKNALEYDFESQEIFKCSTILLDYVKMADTAIKKVIHELAVYDTELQKDTQKESIAETKFEEFGTVVDDQTNGKGH
;
A
#
# COMPACT_ATOMS: atom_id res chain seq x y z
N MET A 1 18.75 3.71 -3.99
CA MET A 1 19.17 2.36 -3.60
C MET A 1 18.47 1.89 -2.32
N GLU A 2 18.44 2.70 -1.25
CA GLU A 2 17.75 2.34 0.00
C GLU A 2 16.20 2.30 -0.14
N PHE A 3 15.61 3.23 -0.90
CA PHE A 3 14.16 3.28 -1.08
C PHE A 3 13.60 2.14 -1.95
N GLU A 4 14.28 1.75 -3.02
CA GLU A 4 13.88 0.60 -3.85
C GLU A 4 13.97 -0.73 -3.08
N LEU A 5 14.95 -0.84 -2.18
CA LEU A 5 15.07 -1.98 -1.28
C LEU A 5 13.87 -2.02 -0.32
N LEU A 6 13.51 -0.88 0.29
CA LEU A 6 12.34 -0.79 1.17
C LEU A 6 11.01 -1.12 0.45
N ILE A 7 10.85 -0.70 -0.82
CA ILE A 7 9.69 -1.08 -1.64
C ILE A 7 9.66 -2.61 -1.85
N THR A 8 10.82 -3.19 -2.19
CA THR A 8 10.93 -4.64 -2.40
C THR A 8 10.63 -5.43 -1.12
N GLU A 9 11.11 -4.95 0.03
CA GLU A 9 10.83 -5.55 1.34
C GLU A 9 9.35 -5.44 1.72
N LEU A 10 8.70 -4.31 1.40
CA LEU A 10 7.26 -4.12 1.61
C LEU A 10 6.43 -5.06 0.74
N ASP A 11 6.78 -5.21 -0.54
CA ASP A 11 6.13 -6.14 -1.46
C ASP A 11 6.27 -7.59 -0.97
N GLN A 12 7.48 -7.99 -0.57
CA GLN A 12 7.73 -9.31 0.00
C GLN A 12 6.92 -9.54 1.28
N THR A 13 6.86 -8.56 2.17
CA THR A 13 6.08 -8.64 3.42
C THR A 13 4.59 -8.79 3.15
N THR A 14 4.06 -8.05 2.17
CA THR A 14 2.66 -8.13 1.76
C THR A 14 2.33 -9.52 1.17
N ILE A 15 3.22 -10.06 0.33
CA ILE A 15 3.07 -11.43 -0.21
C ILE A 15 3.09 -12.49 0.91
N GLN A 16 3.92 -12.31 1.94
CA GLN A 16 3.96 -13.23 3.08
C GLN A 16 2.65 -13.15 3.88
N LEU A 17 2.09 -11.96 4.09
CA LEU A 17 0.79 -11.79 4.75
C LEU A 17 -0.34 -12.50 4.00
N ASP A 18 -0.38 -12.40 2.67
CA ASP A 18 -1.37 -13.09 1.85
C ASP A 18 -1.27 -14.62 2.00
N LYS A 19 -0.05 -15.17 2.05
CA LYS A 19 0.18 -16.60 2.27
C LYS A 19 -0.29 -17.04 3.65
N ILE A 20 -0.01 -16.26 4.69
CA ILE A 20 -0.47 -16.56 6.06
C ILE A 20 -2.00 -16.51 6.11
N ASN A 21 -2.62 -15.52 5.46
CA ASN A 21 -4.08 -15.42 5.37
C ASN A 21 -4.71 -16.67 4.74
N PHE A 22 -4.15 -17.12 3.61
CA PHE A 22 -4.59 -18.32 2.91
C PHE A 22 -4.46 -19.57 3.79
N LEU A 23 -3.31 -19.76 4.43
CA LEU A 23 -3.06 -20.89 5.31
C LEU A 23 -4.01 -20.89 6.52
N ALA A 24 -4.18 -19.75 7.20
CA ALA A 24 -5.11 -19.61 8.31
C ALA A 24 -6.55 -19.98 7.91
N THR A 25 -7.01 -19.45 6.77
CA THR A 25 -8.35 -19.74 6.25
C THR A 25 -8.52 -21.22 5.97
N ARG A 26 -7.51 -21.86 5.38
CA ARG A 26 -7.55 -23.29 5.04
C ARG A 26 -7.54 -24.18 6.29
N ILE A 27 -6.71 -23.86 7.28
CA ILE A 27 -6.69 -24.57 8.56
C ILE A 27 -8.05 -24.43 9.26
N MET A 28 -8.60 -23.22 9.31
CA MET A 28 -9.93 -22.95 9.87
C MET A 28 -11.03 -23.78 9.18
N SER A 29 -11.01 -23.86 7.84
CA SER A 29 -11.99 -24.64 7.07
C SER A 29 -11.90 -26.13 7.39
N ILE A 30 -10.69 -26.69 7.39
CA ILE A 30 -10.44 -28.12 7.68
C ILE A 30 -10.88 -28.46 9.10
N ALA A 31 -10.55 -27.61 10.07
CA ALA A 31 -10.95 -27.78 11.47
C ALA A 31 -12.49 -27.70 11.62
N SER A 32 -13.14 -26.77 10.90
CA SER A 32 -14.60 -26.66 10.90
C SER A 32 -15.31 -27.85 10.23
N GLU A 33 -14.73 -28.44 9.19
CA GLU A 33 -15.29 -29.64 8.55
C GLU A 33 -15.18 -30.86 9.47
N LYS A 34 -14.02 -31.07 10.09
CA LYS A 34 -13.86 -32.11 11.13
C LYS A 34 -14.86 -31.94 12.27
N THR A 35 -15.08 -30.68 12.68
CA THR A 35 -16.10 -30.33 13.68
C THR A 35 -17.51 -30.75 13.26
N LYS A 36 -17.92 -30.45 12.03
CA LYS A 36 -19.27 -30.75 11.53
C LYS A 36 -19.54 -32.25 11.37
N HIS A 37 -18.51 -33.05 11.10
CA HIS A 37 -18.66 -34.48 10.86
C HIS A 37 -18.53 -35.34 12.13
N ALA A 38 -18.17 -34.76 13.28
CA ALA A 38 -18.15 -35.46 14.55
C ALA A 38 -19.58 -35.77 15.04
N LYS A 39 -19.90 -37.04 15.26
CA LYS A 39 -21.23 -37.49 15.70
C LYS A 39 -21.40 -37.49 17.21
N ASN A 40 -20.32 -37.34 17.96
CA ASN A 40 -20.32 -37.28 19.43
C ASN A 40 -19.09 -36.52 19.96
N ALA A 41 -19.12 -36.13 21.24
CA ALA A 41 -18.06 -35.37 21.89
C ALA A 41 -16.69 -36.10 21.92
N LEU A 42 -16.69 -37.41 21.69
CA LEU A 42 -15.49 -38.24 21.61
C LEU A 42 -14.81 -38.15 20.23
N GLU A 43 -15.60 -38.01 19.15
CA GLU A 43 -15.12 -37.70 17.80
C GLU A 43 -14.81 -36.21 17.61
N TYR A 44 -15.30 -35.36 18.52
CA TYR A 44 -15.03 -33.93 18.54
C TYR A 44 -13.71 -33.65 19.25
N ASP A 45 -12.62 -33.82 18.51
CA ASP A 45 -11.25 -33.71 18.98
C ASP A 45 -10.89 -32.29 19.45
N PHE A 46 -10.39 -32.20 20.69
CA PHE A 46 -9.93 -30.97 21.34
C PHE A 46 -8.84 -30.27 20.52
N GLU A 47 -7.94 -31.02 19.87
CA GLU A 47 -6.90 -30.42 19.02
C GLU A 47 -7.53 -29.67 17.84
N SER A 48 -8.57 -30.22 17.22
CA SER A 48 -9.27 -29.56 16.12
C SER A 48 -9.95 -28.25 16.55
N GLN A 49 -10.46 -28.14 17.79
CA GLN A 49 -10.99 -26.88 18.33
C GLN A 49 -9.91 -25.84 18.58
N GLU A 50 -8.79 -26.24 19.19
CA GLU A 50 -7.68 -25.34 19.46
C GLU A 50 -7.04 -24.84 18.16
N ILE A 51 -6.92 -25.72 17.15
CA ILE A 51 -6.49 -25.37 15.80
C ILE A 51 -7.42 -24.34 15.17
N PHE A 52 -8.75 -24.50 15.29
CA PHE A 52 -9.70 -23.52 14.79
C PHE A 52 -9.52 -22.15 15.47
N LYS A 53 -9.45 -22.12 16.81
CA LYS A 53 -9.26 -20.87 17.59
C LYS A 53 -7.95 -20.17 17.21
N CYS A 54 -6.84 -20.91 17.17
CA CYS A 54 -5.54 -20.37 16.76
C CYS A 54 -5.58 -19.81 15.34
N SER A 55 -6.30 -20.46 14.42
CA SER A 55 -6.44 -19.99 13.05
C SER A 55 -7.23 -18.68 12.96
N THR A 56 -8.30 -18.55 13.75
CA THR A 56 -9.08 -17.29 13.82
C THR A 56 -8.23 -16.15 14.35
N ILE A 57 -7.46 -16.37 15.42
CA ILE A 57 -6.55 -15.37 16.00
C ILE A 57 -5.49 -14.97 14.97
N LEU A 58 -4.89 -15.92 14.26
CA LEU A 58 -3.90 -15.64 13.21
C LEU A 58 -4.52 -14.78 12.11
N LEU A 59 -5.75 -15.10 11.69
CA LEU A 59 -6.48 -14.36 10.66
C LEU A 59 -6.73 -12.90 11.08
N ASP A 60 -7.06 -12.66 12.34
CA ASP A 60 -7.32 -11.31 12.86
C ASP A 60 -6.02 -10.48 12.89
N TYR A 61 -4.90 -11.07 13.29
CA TYR A 61 -3.59 -10.39 13.23
C TYR A 61 -3.19 -10.06 11.79
N VAL A 62 -3.39 -10.98 10.85
CA VAL A 62 -3.09 -10.73 9.43
C VAL A 62 -3.95 -9.60 8.88
N LYS A 63 -5.25 -9.57 9.19
CA LYS A 63 -6.14 -8.48 8.79
C LYS A 63 -5.72 -7.14 9.38
N MET A 64 -5.32 -7.10 10.64
CA MET A 64 -4.83 -5.87 11.28
C MET A 64 -3.55 -5.37 10.59
N ALA A 65 -2.60 -6.26 10.31
CA ALA A 65 -1.36 -5.91 9.61
C ALA A 65 -1.62 -5.42 8.18
N ASP A 66 -2.45 -6.13 7.42
CA ASP A 66 -2.86 -5.74 6.06
C ASP A 66 -3.54 -4.36 6.04
N THR A 67 -4.44 -4.10 7.00
CA THR A 67 -5.12 -2.80 7.12
C THR A 67 -4.12 -1.67 7.42
N ALA A 68 -3.17 -1.90 8.32
CA ALA A 68 -2.14 -0.91 8.66
C ALA A 68 -1.22 -0.62 7.46
N ILE A 69 -0.78 -1.66 6.74
CA ILE A 69 0.04 -1.51 5.53
C ILE A 69 -0.70 -0.72 4.46
N LYS A 70 -1.96 -1.08 4.16
CA LYS A 70 -2.78 -0.37 3.18
C LYS A 70 -2.97 1.10 3.53
N LYS A 71 -3.12 1.42 4.83
CA LYS A 71 -3.22 2.80 5.30
C LYS A 71 -1.92 3.57 5.02
N VAL A 72 -0.77 3.01 5.37
CA VAL A 72 0.54 3.66 5.13
C VAL A 72 0.80 3.84 3.63
N ILE A 73 0.52 2.82 2.81
CA ILE A 73 0.64 2.92 1.35
C ILE A 73 -0.25 4.03 0.80
N HIS A 74 -1.49 4.15 1.29
CA HIS A 74 -2.40 5.21 0.87
C HIS A 74 -1.87 6.60 1.25
N GLU A 75 -1.39 6.79 2.47
CA GLU A 75 -0.80 8.06 2.92
C GLU A 75 0.44 8.45 2.11
N LEU A 76 1.30 7.48 1.78
CA LEU A 76 2.46 7.69 0.90
C LEU A 76 2.05 8.09 -0.52
N ALA A 77 1.02 7.44 -1.08
CA ALA A 77 0.51 7.79 -2.41
C ALA A 77 -0.11 9.21 -2.45
N VAL A 78 -0.80 9.61 -1.38
CA VAL A 78 -1.31 10.98 -1.24
C VAL A 78 -0.17 11.99 -1.18
N TYR A 79 0.84 11.73 -0.33
CA TYR A 79 2.01 12.61 -0.21
C TYR A 79 2.76 12.76 -1.55
N ASP A 80 3.00 11.67 -2.28
CA ASP A 80 3.65 11.72 -3.59
C ASP A 80 2.83 12.55 -4.60
N THR A 81 1.51 12.39 -4.58
CA THR A 81 0.60 13.17 -5.45
C THR A 81 0.63 14.67 -5.14
N GLU A 82 0.72 15.04 -3.85
CA GLU A 82 0.83 16.45 -3.43
C GLU A 82 2.17 17.04 -3.81
N LEU A 83 3.27 16.31 -3.59
CA LEU A 83 4.62 16.71 -3.96
C LEU A 83 4.75 16.96 -5.48
N GLN A 84 4.19 16.07 -6.30
CA GLN A 84 4.17 16.24 -7.76
C GLN A 84 3.40 17.49 -8.19
N LYS A 85 2.27 17.80 -7.54
CA LYS A 85 1.50 19.02 -7.84
C LYS A 85 2.27 20.29 -7.50
N ASP A 86 2.96 20.31 -6.37
CA ASP A 86 3.74 21.47 -5.96
C ASP A 86 4.98 21.66 -6.85
N THR A 87 5.64 20.56 -7.23
CA THR A 87 6.73 20.58 -8.22
C THR A 87 6.26 21.12 -9.57
N GLN A 88 5.06 20.74 -10.04
CA GLN A 88 4.47 21.29 -11.27
C GLN A 88 4.14 22.78 -11.14
N LYS A 89 3.61 23.25 -10.01
CA LYS A 89 3.33 24.68 -9.80
C LYS A 89 4.61 25.50 -9.81
N GLU A 90 5.67 25.00 -9.19
CA GLU A 90 6.98 25.67 -9.13
C GLU A 90 7.60 25.75 -10.54
N SER A 91 7.57 24.65 -11.30
CA SER A 91 7.95 24.62 -12.72
C SER A 91 7.15 25.61 -13.60
N ILE A 92 5.83 25.72 -13.38
CA ILE A 92 4.98 26.68 -14.10
C ILE A 92 5.30 28.13 -13.70
N ALA A 93 5.67 28.37 -12.45
CA ALA A 93 6.07 29.69 -12.00
C ALA A 93 7.42 30.09 -12.62
N GLU A 94 8.41 29.20 -12.62
CA GLU A 94 9.72 29.43 -13.25
C GLU A 94 9.61 29.73 -14.74
N THR A 95 8.82 28.95 -15.49
CA THR A 95 8.59 29.21 -16.93
C THR A 95 7.91 30.55 -17.20
N LYS A 96 6.97 30.98 -16.33
CA LYS A 96 6.38 32.33 -16.44
C LYS A 96 7.39 33.43 -16.14
N PHE A 97 8.27 33.26 -15.15
CA PHE A 97 9.31 34.26 -14.86
C PHE A 97 10.30 34.43 -16.03
N GLU A 98 10.64 33.35 -16.73
CA GLU A 98 11.49 33.42 -17.94
C GLU A 98 10.77 34.13 -19.12
N GLU A 99 9.48 33.87 -19.32
CA GLU A 99 8.69 34.53 -20.39
C GLU A 99 8.55 36.04 -20.15
N PHE A 100 8.40 36.49 -18.90
CA PHE A 100 8.36 37.92 -18.55
C PHE A 100 9.75 38.60 -18.57
N GLY A 101 10.85 37.85 -18.49
CA GLY A 101 12.22 38.39 -18.51
C GLY A 101 12.78 38.68 -19.90
N THR A 102 12.14 38.20 -20.98
CA THR A 102 12.63 38.35 -22.36
C THR A 102 12.11 39.58 -23.11
N VAL A 103 11.29 40.42 -22.48
CA VAL A 103 10.83 41.70 -23.05
C VAL A 103 11.67 42.85 -22.48
N VAL A 104 12.93 42.97 -22.91
CA VAL A 104 13.70 44.21 -22.74
C VAL A 104 14.22 44.65 -24.11
N ASP A 105 13.55 45.69 -24.61
CA ASP A 105 13.93 46.70 -25.60
C ASP A 105 14.64 46.29 -26.89
N ASP A 106 13.88 46.28 -27.99
CA ASP A 106 14.37 46.74 -29.29
C ASP A 106 13.49 47.89 -29.79
N GLN A 107 13.57 49.04 -29.12
CA GLN A 107 13.11 50.31 -29.66
C GLN A 107 14.30 51.13 -30.16
N THR A 108 14.39 51.21 -31.48
CA THR A 108 14.64 52.41 -32.32
C THR A 108 15.74 52.20 -33.36
N ASN A 109 15.32 51.94 -34.60
CA ASN A 109 16.12 52.39 -35.75
C ASN A 109 15.24 53.25 -36.66
N GLY A 110 15.42 54.56 -36.51
CA GLY A 110 14.72 55.59 -37.26
C GLY A 110 15.14 55.62 -38.72
N LYS A 111 14.15 55.60 -39.61
CA LYS A 111 14.28 56.03 -41.00
C LYS A 111 14.66 57.52 -41.04
N GLY A 112 15.79 57.84 -41.65
CA GLY A 112 16.14 59.17 -42.14
C GLY A 112 16.26 59.12 -43.66
N HIS A 113 15.44 59.94 -44.33
CA HIS A 113 15.44 60.20 -45.76
C HIS A 113 16.68 60.95 -46.23
#